data_AF-A0A4Q3RUQ0-F1
#
_entry.id   AF-A0A4Q3RUQ0-F1
#
_cell.length_a   1.000
_cell.length_b   1.000
_cell.length_c   1.000
_cell.angle_alpha   90.00
_cell.angle_beta   90.00
_cell.angle_gamma   90.00
#
_symmetry.space_group_name_H-M   'P 1'
#
loop_
_entity.id
_entity.type
_entity.pdbx_description
1 polymer ?
#
loop_
_entity_poly.entity_id
_entity_poly.type
_entity_poly.pdbx_seq_one_letter_code
_entity_poly.pdbx_strand_id
1 'polypeptide(L)'
;MSATSSNSEITFHPEHTGGTKRIWRVFWVLSALTIIELVLGYFLYATHGELGYGAVLTTKIVIGILTIAKAYYIVSVFMHLGDEVRNFIMTIVVPLVLFVWFIIAFLADGNSWKILKNTDAGSRPSVEQTAPAITHPGEKK
;
A
#
# COMPACT_ATOMS: atom_id res chain seq x y z
N MET A 1 -68.51 12.49 -15.06
CA MET A 1 -67.90 11.72 -13.96
C MET A 1 -66.77 10.92 -14.56
N SER A 2 -65.54 11.43 -14.49
CA SER A 2 -64.36 10.78 -15.10
C SER A 2 -63.81 9.74 -14.13
N ALA A 3 -63.78 8.49 -14.57
CA ALA A 3 -63.25 7.39 -13.78
C ALA A 3 -61.72 7.52 -13.66
N THR A 4 -61.24 7.79 -12.45
CA THR A 4 -59.81 7.77 -12.12
C THR A 4 -59.36 6.31 -12.05
N SER A 5 -58.67 5.85 -13.08
CA SER A 5 -58.03 4.53 -13.09
C SER A 5 -56.81 4.55 -12.16
N SER A 6 -56.91 3.95 -10.99
CA SER A 6 -55.79 3.80 -10.05
C SER A 6 -54.86 2.70 -10.56
N ASN A 7 -53.81 3.10 -11.27
CA ASN A 7 -52.68 2.22 -11.59
C ASN A 7 -51.98 1.83 -10.28
N SER A 8 -52.13 0.56 -9.87
CA SER A 8 -51.31 -0.06 -8.84
C SER A 8 -49.89 -0.24 -9.39
N GLU A 9 -48.99 0.69 -9.07
CA GLU A 9 -47.56 0.55 -9.36
C GLU A 9 -47.03 -0.68 -8.62
N ILE A 10 -46.74 -1.74 -9.36
CA ILE A 10 -46.08 -2.93 -8.82
C ILE A 10 -44.61 -2.56 -8.63
N THR A 11 -44.29 -2.01 -7.46
CA THR A 11 -42.91 -1.76 -7.04
C THR A 11 -42.25 -3.10 -6.74
N PHE A 12 -41.61 -3.69 -7.77
CA PHE A 12 -40.70 -4.81 -7.57
C PHE A 12 -39.48 -4.27 -6.83
N HIS A 13 -39.45 -4.45 -5.50
CA HIS A 13 -38.24 -4.26 -4.75
C HIS A 13 -37.22 -5.28 -5.25
N PRO A 14 -36.10 -4.87 -5.89
CA PRO A 14 -35.06 -5.82 -6.24
C PRO A 14 -34.58 -6.46 -4.95
N GLU A 15 -34.75 -7.77 -4.86
CA GLU A 15 -34.29 -8.57 -3.74
C GLU A 15 -32.75 -8.46 -3.71
N HIS A 16 -32.20 -7.65 -2.80
CA HIS A 16 -30.76 -7.48 -2.62
C HIS A 16 -30.18 -8.70 -1.87
N THR A 17 -30.27 -9.89 -2.46
CA THR A 17 -29.73 -11.12 -1.88
C THR A 17 -28.55 -11.59 -2.73
N GLY A 18 -27.32 -11.30 -2.29
CA GLY A 18 -26.17 -11.96 -2.92
C GLY A 18 -24.77 -11.52 -2.52
N GLY A 19 -24.57 -10.36 -1.90
CA GLY A 19 -23.21 -9.84 -1.66
C GLY A 19 -22.63 -10.12 -0.28
N THR A 20 -23.41 -9.89 0.78
CA THR A 20 -22.89 -9.65 2.14
C THR A 20 -22.04 -10.79 2.70
N LYS A 21 -22.38 -12.05 2.38
CA LYS A 21 -21.62 -13.24 2.84
C LYS A 21 -20.22 -13.32 2.21
N ARG A 22 -20.06 -12.88 0.96
CA ARG A 22 -18.75 -12.83 0.29
C ARG A 22 -17.88 -11.75 0.93
N ILE A 23 -18.43 -10.57 1.17
CA ILE A 23 -17.73 -9.46 1.84
C ILE A 23 -17.25 -9.89 3.23
N TRP A 24 -18.11 -10.51 4.04
CA TRP A 24 -17.74 -10.96 5.38
C TRP A 24 -16.62 -12.00 5.40
N ARG A 25 -16.64 -12.95 4.45
CA ARG A 25 -15.56 -13.93 4.31
C ARG A 25 -14.23 -13.25 3.99
N VAL A 26 -14.24 -12.31 3.04
CA VAL A 26 -13.06 -11.58 2.57
C VAL A 26 -12.50 -10.69 3.68
N PHE A 27 -13.38 -10.01 4.41
CA PHE A 27 -13.03 -9.22 5.58
C PHE A 27 -12.27 -10.04 6.61
N TRP A 28 -12.76 -11.23 6.96
CA TRP A 28 -12.08 -12.10 7.93
C TRP A 28 -10.73 -12.61 7.45
N VAL A 29 -10.63 -13.01 6.18
CA VAL A 29 -9.35 -13.46 5.59
C VAL A 29 -8.33 -12.33 5.62
N LEU A 30 -8.71 -11.13 5.20
CA LEU A 30 -7.83 -9.96 5.21
C LEU A 30 -7.46 -9.52 6.62
N SER A 31 -8.42 -9.56 7.55
CA SER A 31 -8.19 -9.26 8.96
C SER A 31 -7.16 -10.21 9.56
N ALA A 32 -7.33 -11.52 9.36
CA ALA A 32 -6.36 -12.51 9.82
C ALA A 32 -4.96 -12.27 9.22
N LEU A 33 -4.89 -12.02 7.91
CA LEU A 33 -3.62 -11.74 7.23
C LEU A 33 -2.94 -10.49 7.81
N THR A 34 -3.70 -9.42 8.08
CA THR A 34 -3.15 -8.21 8.71
C THR A 34 -2.71 -8.40 10.16
N ILE A 35 -3.43 -9.20 10.94
CA ILE A 35 -3.04 -9.50 12.32
C ILE A 35 -1.73 -10.29 12.32
N ILE A 36 -1.59 -11.30 11.45
CA ILE A 36 -0.36 -12.08 11.31
C ILE A 36 0.82 -11.18 10.92
N GLU A 37 0.62 -10.29 9.94
CA GLU A 37 1.64 -9.33 9.51
C GLU A 37 2.09 -8.42 10.66
N LEU A 38 1.13 -7.88 11.43
CA LEU A 38 1.42 -7.02 12.58
C LEU A 38 2.14 -7.77 13.70
N VAL A 39 1.74 -9.01 13.99
CA VAL A 39 2.40 -9.84 15.00
C VAL A 39 3.83 -10.17 14.59
N LEU A 40 4.09 -10.52 13.33
CA LEU A 40 5.46 -10.73 12.82
C LEU A 40 6.29 -9.43 12.89
N GLY A 41 5.70 -8.29 12.53
CA GLY A 41 6.35 -7.00 12.63
C GLY A 41 6.69 -6.62 14.07
N TYR A 42 5.76 -6.84 14.99
CA TYR A 42 5.96 -6.60 16.42
C TYR A 42 7.00 -7.56 17.00
N PHE A 43 6.96 -8.84 16.65
CA PHE A 43 7.97 -9.81 17.06
C PHE A 43 9.36 -9.42 16.61
N LEU A 44 9.51 -8.99 15.35
CA LEU A 44 10.79 -8.51 14.82
C LEU A 44 11.31 -7.28 15.59
N TYR A 45 10.41 -6.37 15.97
CA TYR A 45 10.75 -5.18 16.76
C TYR A 45 11.12 -5.53 18.20
N ALA A 46 10.34 -6.38 18.86
CA ALA A 46 10.56 -6.81 20.23
C ALA A 46 11.86 -7.62 20.42
N THR A 47 12.30 -8.30 19.37
CA THR A 47 13.53 -9.11 19.36
C THR A 47 14.72 -8.39 18.70
N HIS A 48 14.62 -7.07 18.48
CA HIS A 48 15.71 -6.27 17.93
C HIS A 48 17.00 -6.43 18.76
N GLY A 49 18.02 -7.04 18.13
CA GLY A 49 19.35 -7.24 18.71
C GLY A 49 19.70 -8.70 19.01
N GLU A 50 18.71 -9.59 19.18
CA GLU A 50 18.97 -11.01 19.52
C GLU A 50 18.87 -11.97 18.33
N LEU A 51 18.22 -11.54 17.25
CA LEU A 51 18.07 -12.33 16.03
C LEU A 51 19.25 -12.12 15.07
N GLY A 52 19.78 -13.22 14.53
CA GLY A 52 20.78 -13.18 13.48
C GLY A 52 20.28 -12.45 12.22
N TYR A 53 21.19 -11.81 11.49
CA TYR A 53 20.88 -11.03 10.27
C TYR A 53 19.98 -11.76 9.27
N GLY A 54 20.20 -13.06 9.07
CA GLY A 54 19.38 -13.90 8.20
C GLY A 54 17.91 -13.97 8.64
N ALA A 55 17.65 -14.17 9.94
CA ALA A 55 16.30 -14.25 10.47
C ALA A 55 15.55 -12.91 10.35
N VAL A 56 16.25 -11.79 10.58
CA VAL A 56 15.71 -10.44 10.38
C VAL A 56 15.32 -10.21 8.92
N LEU A 57 16.21 -10.56 7.99
CA LEU A 57 15.97 -10.38 6.56
C LEU A 57 14.81 -11.26 6.06
N THR A 58 14.78 -12.54 6.44
CA THR A 58 13.68 -13.45 6.08
C THR A 58 12.35 -12.93 6.62
N THR A 59 12.30 -12.48 7.86
CA THR A 59 11.06 -11.95 8.45
C THR A 59 10.57 -10.70 7.72
N LYS A 60 11.49 -9.79 7.35
CA LYS A 60 11.14 -8.61 6.52
C LYS A 60 10.58 -9.00 5.15
N ILE A 61 11.19 -9.99 4.50
CA ILE A 61 10.71 -10.48 3.19
C ILE A 61 9.32 -11.10 3.34
N VAL A 62 9.09 -11.92 4.36
CA VAL A 62 7.78 -12.53 4.63
C VAL A 62 6.70 -11.47 4.87
N ILE A 63 6.98 -10.47 5.70
CA ILE A 63 6.08 -9.34 5.92
C ILE A 63 5.77 -8.64 4.59
N GLY A 64 6.79 -8.32 3.78
CA GLY A 64 6.58 -7.68 2.48
C GLY A 64 5.72 -8.51 1.52
N ILE A 65 5.91 -9.82 1.47
CA ILE A 65 5.07 -10.72 0.65
C ILE A 65 3.62 -10.73 1.15
N LEU A 66 3.41 -10.80 2.47
CA LEU A 66 2.06 -10.74 3.06
C LEU A 66 1.36 -9.41 2.74
N THR A 67 2.08 -8.28 2.80
CA THR A 67 1.54 -6.97 2.45
C THR A 67 1.10 -6.91 0.97
N ILE A 68 1.92 -7.44 0.05
CA ILE A 68 1.59 -7.50 -1.38
C ILE A 68 0.39 -8.44 -1.63
N ALA A 69 0.40 -9.62 -1.01
CA ALA A 69 -0.69 -10.59 -1.14
C ALA A 69 -2.04 -10.01 -0.67
N LYS A 70 -2.04 -9.31 0.47
CA LYS A 70 -3.19 -8.54 0.96
C LYS A 70 -3.66 -7.50 -0.07
N ALA A 71 -2.74 -6.68 -0.59
CA ALA A 71 -3.08 -5.63 -1.54
C ALA A 71 -3.72 -6.23 -2.80
N TYR A 72 -3.16 -7.32 -3.33
CA TYR A 72 -3.72 -8.06 -4.46
C TYR A 72 -5.11 -8.64 -4.15
N TYR A 73 -5.32 -9.20 -2.95
CA TYR A 73 -6.61 -9.76 -2.54
C TYR A 73 -7.69 -8.67 -2.38
N ILE A 74 -7.32 -7.49 -1.88
CA ILE A 74 -8.23 -6.33 -1.83
C ILE A 74 -8.64 -5.92 -3.24
N VAL A 75 -7.68 -5.73 -4.16
CA VAL A 75 -7.96 -5.26 -5.52
C VAL A 75 -8.76 -6.29 -6.32
N SER A 76 -8.41 -7.57 -6.23
CA SER A 76 -9.15 -8.61 -6.98
C SER A 76 -10.59 -8.78 -6.49
N VAL A 77 -10.84 -8.73 -5.17
CA VAL A 77 -12.15 -9.06 -4.60
C VAL A 77 -13.04 -7.85 -4.33
N PHE A 78 -12.53 -6.76 -3.75
CA PHE A 78 -13.37 -5.59 -3.43
C PHE A 78 -13.64 -4.70 -4.62
N MET A 79 -12.70 -4.63 -5.56
CA MET A 79 -12.91 -3.85 -6.77
C MET A 79 -13.54 -4.68 -7.91
N HIS A 80 -13.89 -5.96 -7.65
CA HIS A 80 -14.55 -6.86 -8.61
C HIS A 80 -13.79 -7.09 -9.92
N LEU A 81 -12.49 -6.79 -9.95
CA LEU A 81 -11.63 -6.91 -11.13
C LEU A 81 -11.44 -8.36 -11.59
N GLY A 82 -11.65 -9.34 -10.70
CA GLY A 82 -11.35 -10.75 -10.96
C GLY A 82 -12.23 -11.39 -12.04
N ASP A 83 -13.53 -11.07 -12.08
CA ASP A 83 -14.50 -11.86 -12.85
C ASP A 83 -15.23 -11.06 -13.95
N GLU A 84 -15.33 -9.71 -13.90
CA GLU A 84 -16.31 -9.02 -14.76
C GLU A 84 -15.92 -7.72 -15.48
N VAL A 85 -14.79 -7.03 -15.20
CA VAL A 85 -14.60 -5.69 -15.83
C VAL A 85 -13.14 -5.30 -16.16
N ARG A 86 -12.61 -5.80 -17.28
CA ARG A 86 -11.30 -5.42 -17.85
C ARG A 86 -11.12 -3.89 -18.03
N ASN A 87 -12.20 -3.17 -18.35
CA ASN A 87 -12.18 -1.71 -18.47
C ASN A 87 -12.00 -1.00 -17.11
N PHE A 88 -12.56 -1.55 -16.04
CA PHE A 88 -12.42 -0.99 -14.69
C PHE A 88 -10.99 -1.22 -14.15
N ILE A 89 -10.36 -2.34 -14.55
CA ILE A 89 -8.93 -2.57 -14.29
C ILE A 89 -8.11 -1.43 -14.86
N MET A 90 -8.32 -1.09 -16.13
CA MET A 90 -7.53 -0.05 -16.81
C MET A 90 -7.69 1.32 -16.15
N THR A 91 -8.88 1.67 -15.66
CA THR A 91 -9.09 2.96 -14.97
C THR A 91 -8.44 3.06 -13.59
N ILE A 92 -8.14 1.93 -12.94
CA ILE A 92 -7.46 1.92 -11.63
C ILE A 92 -5.95 1.71 -11.80
N VAL A 93 -5.54 0.81 -12.69
CA VAL A 93 -4.13 0.47 -12.92
C VAL A 93 -3.39 1.62 -13.58
N VAL A 94 -3.97 2.31 -14.57
CA VAL A 94 -3.28 3.41 -15.28
C VAL A 94 -2.92 4.56 -14.33
N PRO A 95 -3.84 5.11 -13.50
CA PRO A 95 -3.47 6.13 -12.51
C PRO A 95 -2.46 5.62 -11.47
N LEU A 96 -2.57 4.36 -11.04
CA LEU A 96 -1.69 3.79 -10.03
C LEU A 96 -0.25 3.62 -10.55
N VAL A 97 -0.08 3.16 -11.79
CA VAL A 97 1.22 3.07 -12.46
C VAL A 97 1.81 4.45 -12.70
N LEU A 98 1.00 5.42 -13.15
CA LEU A 98 1.44 6.81 -13.29
C LEU A 98 1.90 7.39 -11.96
N PHE A 99 1.18 7.11 -10.87
CA PHE A 99 1.55 7.58 -9.53
C PHE A 99 2.90 7.01 -9.07
N VAL A 100 3.13 5.70 -9.23
CA VAL A 100 4.42 5.07 -8.90
C VAL A 100 5.55 5.66 -9.75
N TRP A 101 5.32 5.85 -11.05
CA TRP A 101 6.27 6.51 -11.94
C TRP A 101 6.58 7.95 -11.51
N PHE A 102 5.56 8.73 -11.12
CA PHE A 102 5.72 10.08 -10.61
C PHE A 102 6.58 10.14 -9.34
N ILE A 103 6.37 9.22 -8.39
CA ILE A 103 7.19 9.13 -7.16
C ILE A 103 8.67 8.93 -7.53
N ILE A 104 8.95 8.01 -8.45
CA ILE A 104 10.33 7.71 -8.89
C ILE A 104 10.93 8.93 -9.62
N ALA A 105 10.18 9.55 -10.53
CA ALA A 105 10.62 10.73 -11.27
C ALA A 105 10.93 11.90 -10.33
N PHE A 106 10.06 12.17 -9.35
CA PHE A 106 10.30 13.23 -8.36
C PHE A 106 11.44 12.91 -7.39
N LEU A 107 11.64 11.65 -7.00
CA LEU A 107 12.82 11.27 -6.21
C LEU A 107 14.12 11.49 -7.01
N ALA A 108 14.13 11.11 -8.29
CA ALA A 108 15.29 11.30 -9.15
C ALA A 108 15.57 12.79 -9.40
N ASP A 109 14.54 13.57 -9.73
CA ASP A 109 14.66 15.00 -9.98
C ASP A 109 15.02 15.78 -8.70
N GLY A 110 14.43 15.41 -7.56
CA GLY A 110 14.78 15.95 -6.25
C GLY A 110 16.23 15.64 -5.86
N ASN A 111 16.73 14.43 -6.16
CA ASN A 111 18.13 14.10 -5.94
C ASN A 111 19.06 14.90 -6.87
N SER A 112 18.71 15.05 -8.14
CA SER A 112 19.44 15.87 -9.12
C SER A 112 19.53 17.34 -8.65
N TRP A 113 18.40 17.91 -8.22
CA TRP A 113 18.32 19.26 -7.66
C TRP A 113 19.21 19.43 -6.43
N LYS A 114 19.21 18.46 -5.51
CA LYS A 114 20.08 18.46 -4.33
C LYS A 114 21.56 18.49 -4.72
N ILE A 115 21.95 17.67 -5.71
CA ILE A 115 23.32 17.61 -6.19
C ILE A 115 23.74 18.94 -6.82
N LEU A 116 22.92 19.51 -7.71
CA LEU A 116 23.22 20.78 -8.40
C LEU A 116 23.37 21.96 -7.44
N LYS A 117 22.58 21.98 -6.37
CA LYS A 117 22.71 23.00 -5.31
C LYS A 117 23.96 22.83 -4.45
N ASN A 118 24.36 21.59 -4.20
CA ASN A 118 25.58 21.33 -3.41
C ASN A 118 26.86 21.50 -4.25
N THR A 119 26.77 21.47 -5.58
CA THR A 119 27.91 21.58 -6.50
C THR A 119 28.00 22.90 -7.24
N ASP A 120 27.15 23.90 -6.95
CA ASP A 120 27.05 25.16 -7.70
C ASP A 120 27.01 24.91 -9.23
N ALA A 121 26.03 24.11 -9.67
CA ALA A 121 25.88 23.66 -11.06
C ALA A 121 27.11 22.91 -11.64
N GLY A 122 27.86 22.20 -10.78
CA GLY A 122 29.05 21.44 -11.17
C GLY A 122 30.37 22.20 -11.06
N SER A 123 30.35 23.45 -10.58
CA SER A 123 31.55 24.26 -10.36
C SER A 123 32.38 23.80 -9.15
N ARG A 124 31.77 23.04 -8.22
CA ARG A 124 32.41 22.50 -7.02
C ARG A 124 32.26 20.98 -6.98
N PRO A 125 33.28 20.23 -6.48
CA PRO A 125 33.15 18.80 -6.31
C PRO A 125 31.99 18.50 -5.36
N SER A 126 31.22 17.44 -5.66
CA SER A 126 30.10 17.00 -4.82
C SER A 126 30.63 16.53 -3.47
N VAL A 127 30.63 17.44 -2.49
CA VAL A 127 30.89 17.08 -1.10
C VAL A 127 29.57 16.56 -0.55
N GLU A 128 29.45 15.24 -0.49
CA GLU A 128 28.35 14.59 0.20
C GLU A 128 28.39 15.04 1.66
N GLN A 129 27.39 15.84 2.07
CA GLN A 129 27.26 16.26 3.46
C GLN A 129 26.77 15.06 4.27
N THR A 130 27.70 14.16 4.61
CA THR A 130 27.49 13.14 5.64
C THR A 130 27.13 13.90 6.90
N ALA A 131 25.95 13.62 7.46
CA ALA A 131 25.56 14.16 8.76
C ALA A 131 26.73 13.90 9.73
N PRO A 132 27.21 14.90 10.49
CA PRO A 132 28.26 14.65 11.46
C PRO A 132 27.72 13.55 12.38
N ALA A 133 28.50 12.48 12.52
CA ALA A 133 28.24 11.45 13.51
C ALA A 133 27.91 12.18 14.81
N ILE A 134 26.73 11.91 15.37
CA ILE A 134 26.35 12.45 16.67
C ILE A 134 27.35 11.83 17.65
N THR A 135 28.44 12.53 17.91
CA THR A 135 29.37 12.17 18.97
C THR A 135 28.59 12.37 20.25
N HIS A 136 28.09 11.28 20.83
CA HIS A 136 27.56 11.32 22.17
C HIS A 136 28.68 11.84 23.08
N PRO A 137 28.51 12.98 23.77
CA PRO A 137 29.52 13.49 24.68
C PRO A 137 29.50 12.58 25.91
N GLY A 138 30.33 11.53 25.92
CA GLY A 138 30.28 10.56 27.01
C GLY A 138 31.32 9.44 27.06
N GLU A 139 32.09 9.13 26.02
CA GLU A 139 33.08 8.03 26.11
C GLU A 139 34.51 8.57 26.21
N LYS A 140 34.92 8.84 27.46
CA LYS A 140 36.32 9.08 27.83
C LYS A 140 37.06 7.74 27.85
N LYS A 141 38.18 7.67 27.12
CA LYS A 141 39.45 7.21 27.67
C LYS A 141 40.60 7.97 27.04
#